data_AF-W6DC10-F1
#
_entry.id   AF-W6DC10-F1
#
_cell.length_a   1.000
_cell.length_b   1.000
_cell.length_c   1.000
_cell.angle_alpha   90.00
_cell.angle_beta   90.00
_cell.angle_gamma   90.00
#
_symmetry.space_group_name_H-M   'P 1'
#
loop_
_entity.id
_entity.type
_entity.pdbx_description
1 polymer ?
#
loop_
_entity_poly.entity_id
_entity_poly.type
_entity_poly.pdbx_seq_one_letter_code
_entity_poly.pdbx_strand_id
1 'polypeptide(L)'
;WPPQYVIMKGDTLEPLKIVSTRGYTVDTQEYHPEPRVAAIVASHEHPEFIVNVKETGKVLMVNYANIDNLKVTTIGAARFLHDGGWDSTHRYFLTAANKSNKIAVIDSKEEKLAALVDVTKIPHPGRGANLTDPEYGPVWVTSALGNENVTVIGTDPAGHKQNAWKVVRTLKGQGGGSLFVKSNPHSGNLWVDSPLNPDTKISQSVAVYDVNHLDKGFEVLPIAEWAGIK
;
A
#
# COMPACT_ATOMS: atom_id res chain seq x y z
N TRP A 1 11.14 2.94 21.29
CA TRP A 1 10.65 4.27 20.86
C TRP A 1 9.18 4.38 21.25
N PRO A 2 8.70 5.52 21.76
CA PRO A 2 7.28 5.68 22.10
C PRO A 2 6.39 5.56 20.85
N PRO A 3 5.18 4.99 20.97
CA PRO A 3 4.19 4.94 19.89
C PRO A 3 3.57 6.35 19.69
N GLN A 4 4.13 7.11 18.75
CA GLN A 4 3.72 8.49 18.45
C GLN A 4 4.06 8.89 17.01
N TYR A 5 3.42 9.96 16.53
CA TYR A 5 3.89 10.73 15.37
C TYR A 5 4.16 12.19 15.78
N VAL A 6 4.96 12.89 14.97
CA VAL A 6 5.36 14.28 15.21
C VAL A 6 5.12 15.11 13.94
N ILE A 7 4.42 16.23 14.07
CA ILE A 7 4.33 17.25 13.03
C ILE A 7 5.44 18.26 13.29
N MET A 8 6.22 18.56 12.25
CA MET A 8 7.36 19.47 12.31
C MET A 8 7.19 20.58 11.28
N LYS A 9 7.86 21.71 11.52
CA LYS A 9 7.97 22.78 10.54
C LYS A 9 8.80 22.29 9.34
N GLY A 10 8.28 22.45 8.12
CA GLY A 10 8.85 21.80 6.93
C GLY A 10 10.24 22.30 6.50
N ASP A 11 10.62 23.51 6.88
CA ASP A 11 11.89 24.16 6.53
C ASP A 11 12.97 23.99 7.62
N THR A 12 12.58 23.92 8.90
CA THR A 12 13.54 23.89 10.02
C THR A 12 13.54 22.59 10.83
N LEU A 13 12.56 21.70 10.60
CA LEU A 13 12.31 20.52 11.42
C LEU A 13 11.96 20.82 12.89
N GLU A 14 11.64 22.07 13.22
CA GLU A 14 11.17 22.45 14.55
C GLU A 14 9.90 21.65 14.90
N PRO A 15 9.85 20.96 16.05
CA PRO A 15 8.70 20.16 16.43
C PRO A 15 7.52 21.06 16.82
N LEU A 16 6.38 20.90 16.12
CA LEU A 16 5.17 21.69 16.36
C LEU A 16 4.13 20.93 17.19
N LYS A 17 3.97 19.62 16.95
CA LYS A 17 2.99 18.79 17.66
C LYS A 17 3.48 17.37 17.80
N ILE A 18 3.32 16.78 18.99
CA ILE A 18 3.58 15.38 19.27
C ILE A 18 2.25 14.73 19.67
N VAL A 19 1.89 13.61 19.04
CA VAL A 19 0.63 12.91 19.31
C VAL A 19 0.89 11.43 19.55
N SER A 20 0.45 10.92 20.70
CA SER A 20 0.51 9.50 21.04
C SER A 20 -0.46 8.69 20.18
N THR A 21 -0.04 7.50 19.76
CA THR A 21 -0.91 6.55 19.03
C THR A 21 -1.52 5.46 19.93
N ARG A 22 -1.14 5.39 21.21
CA ARG A 22 -1.76 4.46 22.19
C ARG A 22 -3.28 4.54 22.16
N GLY A 23 -3.95 3.40 22.21
CA GLY A 23 -5.40 3.36 22.17
C GLY A 23 -5.94 1.97 21.91
N TYR A 24 -7.21 1.90 21.52
CA TYR A 24 -7.95 0.64 21.40
C TYR A 24 -7.85 0.01 20.02
N THR A 25 -7.85 -1.32 19.94
CA THR A 25 -7.90 -2.07 18.68
C THR A 25 -9.24 -1.87 17.96
N VAL A 26 -9.23 -1.87 16.63
CA VAL A 26 -10.43 -1.66 15.81
C VAL A 26 -11.47 -2.78 15.98
N ASP A 27 -11.02 -4.01 16.24
CA ASP A 27 -11.83 -5.22 16.31
C ASP A 27 -12.37 -5.47 17.73
N THR A 28 -11.50 -5.70 18.70
CA THR A 28 -11.87 -6.12 20.07
C THR A 28 -12.10 -4.95 21.01
N GLN A 29 -11.75 -3.73 20.59
CA GLN A 29 -11.77 -2.54 21.46
C GLN A 29 -10.93 -2.72 22.74
N GLU A 30 -9.86 -3.53 22.66
CA GLU A 30 -8.93 -3.72 23.77
C GLU A 30 -7.82 -2.68 23.70
N TYR A 31 -7.38 -2.20 24.86
CA TYR A 31 -6.29 -1.22 24.92
C TYR A 31 -4.97 -1.86 24.48
N HIS A 32 -4.29 -1.22 23.52
CA HIS A 32 -2.99 -1.62 23.03
C HIS A 32 -1.93 -0.58 23.44
N PRO A 33 -0.88 -0.95 24.20
CA PRO A 33 0.10 0.00 24.75
C PRO A 33 1.21 0.41 23.77
N GLU A 34 1.40 -0.34 22.69
CA GLU A 34 2.47 -0.12 21.70
C GLU A 34 1.98 -0.17 20.24
N PRO A 35 1.02 0.67 19.82
CA PRO A 35 0.57 0.72 18.45
C PRO A 35 1.48 1.61 17.59
N ARG A 36 2.29 0.98 16.76
CA ARG A 36 3.33 1.61 15.95
C ARG A 36 2.73 2.36 14.76
N VAL A 37 3.34 3.48 14.42
CA VAL A 37 3.11 4.14 13.13
C VAL A 37 3.86 3.36 12.06
N ALA A 38 3.18 2.99 10.96
CA ALA A 38 3.77 2.19 9.89
C ALA A 38 4.12 3.02 8.65
N ALA A 39 3.11 3.56 7.98
CA ALA A 39 3.26 4.43 6.82
C ALA A 39 2.55 5.76 7.06
N ILE A 40 3.11 6.82 6.48
CA ILE A 40 2.51 8.15 6.44
C ILE A 40 2.52 8.61 4.98
N VAL A 41 1.37 9.02 4.46
CA VAL A 41 1.25 9.70 3.15
C VAL A 41 0.58 11.06 3.32
N ALA A 42 0.75 11.95 2.35
CA ALA A 42 0.06 13.24 2.34
C ALA A 42 -1.14 13.18 1.41
N SER A 43 -2.30 13.65 1.89
CA SER A 43 -3.52 13.77 1.09
C SER A 43 -3.32 14.80 -0.04
N HIS A 44 -3.95 14.52 -1.18
CA HIS A 44 -4.06 15.46 -2.31
C HIS A 44 -5.43 16.15 -2.34
N GLU A 45 -6.38 15.71 -1.50
CA GLU A 45 -7.75 16.22 -1.45
C GLU A 45 -7.94 17.26 -0.34
N HIS A 46 -7.17 17.15 0.75
CA HIS A 46 -7.25 18.01 1.94
C HIS A 46 -5.85 18.29 2.51
N PRO A 47 -5.67 19.35 3.34
CA PRO A 47 -4.42 19.61 4.04
C PRO A 47 -4.20 18.62 5.20
N GLU A 48 -3.99 17.34 4.84
CA GLU A 48 -3.94 16.24 5.80
C GLU A 48 -2.78 15.28 5.56
N PHE A 49 -2.23 14.76 6.66
CA PHE A 49 -1.44 13.54 6.65
C PHE A 49 -2.34 12.33 6.91
N ILE A 50 -2.10 11.23 6.22
CA ILE A 50 -2.78 9.95 6.45
C ILE A 50 -1.78 9.01 7.13
N VAL A 51 -2.08 8.63 8.36
CA VAL A 51 -1.17 7.88 9.24
C VAL A 51 -1.73 6.50 9.53
N ASN A 52 -1.01 5.45 9.12
CA ASN A 52 -1.31 4.08 9.50
C ASN A 52 -0.84 3.76 10.92
N VAL A 53 -1.76 3.31 11.76
CA VAL A 53 -1.46 2.82 13.12
C VAL A 53 -1.68 1.31 13.16
N LYS A 54 -0.56 0.59 13.19
CA LYS A 54 -0.43 -0.83 12.84
C LYS A 54 -1.26 -1.76 13.72
N GLU A 55 -0.94 -1.87 15.01
CA GLU A 55 -1.53 -2.88 15.88
C GLU A 55 -3.02 -2.62 16.16
N THR A 56 -3.42 -1.35 16.22
CA THR A 56 -4.83 -0.96 16.43
C THR A 56 -5.67 -1.02 15.16
N GLY A 57 -5.04 -1.08 13.97
CA GLY A 57 -5.76 -1.13 12.70
C GLY A 57 -6.55 0.13 12.39
N LYS A 58 -5.96 1.29 12.69
CA LYS A 58 -6.57 2.60 12.50
C LYS A 58 -5.79 3.39 11.45
N VAL A 59 -6.51 4.09 10.58
CA VAL A 59 -5.95 5.12 9.71
C VAL A 59 -6.38 6.47 10.27
N LEU A 60 -5.43 7.37 10.52
CA LEU A 60 -5.70 8.71 11.03
C LEU A 60 -5.56 9.72 9.89
N MET A 61 -6.62 10.48 9.62
CA MET A 61 -6.59 11.67 8.77
C MET A 61 -6.27 12.86 9.66
N VAL A 62 -5.04 13.36 9.62
CA VAL A 62 -4.51 14.37 10.53
C VAL A 62 -4.46 15.71 9.81
N ASN A 63 -5.41 16.58 10.11
CA ASN A 63 -5.53 17.88 9.46
C ASN A 63 -4.57 18.91 10.04
N TYR A 64 -3.64 19.38 9.22
CA TYR A 64 -2.58 20.30 9.63
C TYR A 64 -2.90 21.78 9.36
N ALA A 65 -4.11 22.12 8.91
CA ALA A 65 -4.48 23.52 8.67
C ALA A 65 -4.52 24.37 9.96
N ASN A 66 -4.77 23.75 11.11
CA ASN A 66 -4.72 24.38 12.42
C ASN A 66 -4.15 23.39 13.46
N ILE A 67 -2.85 23.45 13.68
CA ILE A 67 -2.12 22.50 14.54
C ILE A 67 -2.44 22.71 16.04
N ASP A 68 -2.86 23.92 16.42
CA ASP A 68 -3.28 24.25 17.78
C ASP A 68 -4.61 23.58 18.11
N ASN A 69 -5.56 23.61 17.17
CA ASN A 69 -6.89 23.00 17.27
C ASN A 69 -6.99 21.79 16.32
N LEU A 70 -6.10 20.82 16.54
CA LEU A 70 -5.89 19.68 15.65
C LEU A 70 -7.17 18.85 15.45
N LYS A 71 -7.65 18.78 14.20
CA LYS A 71 -8.72 17.86 13.81
C LYS A 71 -8.12 16.55 13.32
N VAL A 72 -8.65 15.44 13.81
CA VAL A 72 -8.23 14.10 13.40
C VAL A 72 -9.45 13.23 13.16
N THR A 73 -9.65 12.75 11.93
CA THR A 73 -10.63 11.71 11.62
C THR A 73 -9.96 10.35 11.82
N THR A 74 -10.53 9.51 12.70
CA THR A 74 -10.02 8.16 12.97
C THR A 74 -10.87 7.13 12.25
N ILE A 75 -10.29 6.47 11.25
CA ILE A 75 -10.96 5.46 10.43
C ILE A 75 -10.54 4.07 10.90
N GLY A 76 -11.52 3.24 11.27
CA GLY A 76 -11.29 1.82 11.51
C GLY A 76 -11.06 1.09 10.18
N ALA A 77 -9.97 0.33 10.08
CA ALA A 77 -9.64 -0.46 8.90
C ALA A 77 -9.50 -1.95 9.27
N ALA A 78 -8.27 -2.46 9.33
CA ALA A 78 -7.95 -3.81 9.78
C ALA A 78 -6.62 -3.80 10.53
N ARG A 79 -6.42 -4.73 11.47
CA ARG A 79 -5.17 -4.78 12.23
C ARG A 79 -3.97 -5.09 11.34
N PHE A 80 -2.80 -4.68 11.81
CA PHE A 80 -1.51 -4.86 11.15
C PHE A 80 -1.39 -4.10 9.83
N LEU A 81 -1.96 -2.89 9.78
CA LEU A 81 -1.65 -1.92 8.72
C LEU A 81 -0.14 -1.74 8.58
N HIS A 82 0.31 -1.62 7.34
CA HIS A 82 1.71 -1.50 7.00
C HIS A 82 1.90 -0.37 5.99
N ASP A 83 2.32 -0.71 4.79
CA ASP A 83 2.59 0.15 3.64
C ASP A 83 1.38 0.23 2.70
N GLY A 84 1.45 1.17 1.77
CA GLY A 84 0.37 1.49 0.85
C GLY A 84 0.71 2.68 -0.03
N GLY A 85 -0.15 2.95 -0.99
CA GLY A 85 0.00 4.10 -1.87
C GLY A 85 -1.31 4.53 -2.48
N TRP A 86 -1.21 5.64 -3.21
CA TRP A 86 -2.34 6.23 -3.91
C TRP A 86 -2.72 5.42 -5.14
N ASP A 87 -4.02 5.36 -5.42
CA ASP A 87 -4.51 5.06 -6.76
C ASP A 87 -4.04 6.11 -7.78
N SER A 88 -4.26 5.84 -9.07
CA SER A 88 -3.83 6.75 -10.14
C SER A 88 -4.40 8.17 -10.08
N THR A 89 -5.54 8.35 -9.41
CA THR A 89 -6.20 9.67 -9.27
C THR A 89 -5.75 10.43 -8.02
N HIS A 90 -4.93 9.81 -7.16
CA HIS A 90 -4.50 10.36 -5.87
C HIS A 90 -5.64 10.66 -4.88
N ARG A 91 -6.79 9.98 -5.03
CA ARG A 91 -7.94 10.12 -4.12
C ARG A 91 -8.03 8.98 -3.11
N TYR A 92 -7.74 7.76 -3.55
CA TYR A 92 -7.92 6.57 -2.74
C TYR A 92 -6.56 6.06 -2.26
N PHE A 93 -6.39 5.96 -0.95
CA PHE A 93 -5.20 5.37 -0.35
C PHE A 93 -5.44 3.87 -0.14
N LEU A 94 -4.71 3.04 -0.88
CA LEU A 94 -4.75 1.59 -0.77
C LEU A 94 -3.59 1.13 0.11
N THR A 95 -3.89 0.47 1.22
CA THR A 95 -2.87 0.03 2.18
C THR A 95 -3.06 -1.40 2.65
N ALA A 96 -1.94 -2.10 2.81
CA ALA A 96 -1.91 -3.49 3.25
C ALA A 96 -2.11 -3.61 4.77
N ALA A 97 -3.11 -4.37 5.17
CA ALA A 97 -3.21 -4.97 6.50
C ALA A 97 -2.61 -6.38 6.42
N ASN A 98 -1.28 -6.45 6.40
CA ASN A 98 -0.56 -7.60 5.84
C ASN A 98 -0.84 -8.92 6.57
N LYS A 99 -0.76 -8.95 7.91
CA LYS A 99 -1.09 -10.14 8.71
C LYS A 99 -2.58 -10.46 8.76
N SER A 100 -3.43 -9.58 8.24
CA SER A 100 -4.87 -9.81 8.08
C SER A 100 -5.25 -10.19 6.65
N ASN A 101 -4.30 -10.28 5.72
CA ASN A 101 -4.51 -10.64 4.31
C ASN A 101 -5.55 -9.74 3.61
N LYS A 102 -5.52 -8.44 3.91
CA LYS A 102 -6.47 -7.46 3.35
C LYS A 102 -5.75 -6.23 2.80
N ILE A 103 -6.36 -5.60 1.82
CA ILE A 103 -6.07 -4.23 1.39
C ILE A 103 -7.22 -3.33 1.85
N ALA A 104 -6.93 -2.37 2.71
CA ALA A 104 -7.88 -1.32 3.08
C ALA A 104 -7.81 -0.19 2.06
N VAL A 105 -8.97 0.29 1.63
CA VAL A 105 -9.12 1.41 0.70
C VAL A 105 -9.75 2.57 1.44
N ILE A 106 -9.01 3.67 1.56
CA ILE A 106 -9.47 4.89 2.23
C ILE A 106 -9.80 5.94 1.17
N ASP A 107 -11.04 6.42 1.14
CA ASP A 107 -11.42 7.59 0.33
C ASP A 107 -10.95 8.83 1.09
N SER A 108 -9.85 9.44 0.64
CA SER A 108 -9.27 10.60 1.32
C SER A 108 -10.13 11.86 1.16
N LYS A 109 -10.94 11.94 0.12
CA LYS A 109 -11.86 13.06 -0.11
C LYS A 109 -13.02 13.06 0.86
N GLU A 110 -13.59 11.87 1.06
CA GLU A 110 -14.77 11.65 1.93
C GLU A 110 -14.38 11.24 3.36
N GLU A 111 -13.08 11.16 3.65
CA GLU A 111 -12.49 10.78 4.94
C GLU A 111 -13.08 9.48 5.53
N LYS A 112 -13.28 8.44 4.70
CA LYS A 112 -13.92 7.19 5.11
C LYS A 112 -13.28 5.94 4.52
N LEU A 113 -13.53 4.79 5.16
CA LEU A 113 -13.22 3.48 4.58
C LEU A 113 -14.16 3.22 3.40
N ALA A 114 -13.59 3.09 2.19
CA ALA A 114 -14.32 2.75 0.99
C ALA A 114 -14.53 1.24 0.85
N ALA A 115 -13.50 0.44 1.18
CA ALA A 115 -13.55 -1.01 1.09
C ALA A 115 -12.46 -1.71 1.92
N LEU A 116 -12.70 -2.99 2.23
CA LEU A 116 -11.69 -3.95 2.66
C LEU A 116 -11.67 -5.10 1.65
N VAL A 117 -10.59 -5.19 0.89
CA VAL A 117 -10.43 -6.18 -0.18
C VAL A 117 -9.61 -7.36 0.34
N ASP A 118 -10.16 -8.57 0.30
CA ASP A 118 -9.44 -9.79 0.63
C ASP A 118 -8.40 -10.13 -0.45
N VAL A 119 -7.19 -10.48 -0.02
CA VAL A 119 -6.08 -10.86 -0.91
C VAL A 119 -5.34 -12.09 -0.37
N THR A 120 -4.53 -12.72 -1.21
CA THR A 120 -3.83 -13.95 -0.80
C THR A 120 -2.60 -13.63 0.06
N LYS A 121 -2.65 -14.07 1.33
CA LYS A 121 -1.53 -14.24 2.28
C LYS A 121 -0.39 -13.20 2.22
N ILE A 122 -0.39 -12.25 3.16
CA ILE A 122 0.67 -11.26 3.42
C ILE A 122 1.01 -10.42 2.17
N PRO A 123 0.10 -9.54 1.72
CA PRO A 123 0.43 -8.56 0.69
C PRO A 123 1.55 -7.62 1.18
N HIS A 124 2.45 -7.26 0.26
CA HIS A 124 3.52 -6.29 0.50
C HIS A 124 3.72 -5.43 -0.77
N PRO A 125 3.06 -4.25 -0.85
CA PRO A 125 3.07 -3.41 -2.04
C PRO A 125 4.25 -2.43 -2.14
N GLY A 126 4.86 -2.03 -1.04
CA GLY A 126 5.46 -0.70 -0.94
C GLY A 126 4.38 0.37 -1.13
N ARG A 127 4.50 1.18 -2.20
CA ARG A 127 3.42 2.08 -2.65
C ARG A 127 2.47 1.42 -3.67
N GLY A 128 2.80 0.21 -4.12
CA GLY A 128 2.14 -0.47 -5.23
C GLY A 128 2.47 0.16 -6.58
N ALA A 129 1.79 -0.35 -7.62
CA ALA A 129 1.90 0.15 -8.98
C ALA A 129 0.51 0.40 -9.57
N ASN A 130 0.29 1.61 -10.10
CA ASN A 130 -0.91 1.95 -10.84
C ASN A 130 -0.73 1.62 -12.32
N LEU A 131 -1.71 0.96 -12.92
CA LEU A 131 -1.73 0.60 -14.35
C LEU A 131 -3.07 0.97 -14.97
N THR A 132 -3.08 1.12 -16.30
CA THR A 132 -4.31 1.06 -17.10
C THR A 132 -4.38 -0.33 -17.71
N ASP A 133 -5.15 -1.22 -17.09
CA ASP A 133 -5.39 -2.58 -17.58
C ASP A 133 -6.32 -2.52 -18.82
N PRO A 134 -5.99 -3.18 -19.94
CA PRO A 134 -6.80 -3.14 -21.17
C PRO A 134 -8.23 -3.66 -21.00
N GLU A 135 -8.47 -4.57 -20.06
CA GLU A 135 -9.77 -5.21 -19.82
C GLU A 135 -10.53 -4.55 -18.67
N TYR A 136 -9.82 -4.20 -17.59
CA TYR A 136 -10.44 -3.76 -16.34
C TYR A 136 -10.35 -2.25 -16.06
N GLY A 137 -9.62 -1.49 -16.89
CA GLY A 137 -9.42 -0.06 -16.71
C GLY A 137 -8.35 0.26 -15.65
N PRO A 138 -8.48 1.38 -14.90
CA PRO A 138 -7.52 1.76 -13.86
C PRO A 138 -7.44 0.74 -12.72
N VAL A 139 -6.24 0.20 -12.49
CA VAL A 139 -5.96 -0.78 -11.44
C VAL A 139 -4.75 -0.39 -10.60
N TRP A 140 -4.69 -0.92 -9.38
CA TRP A 140 -3.55 -0.85 -8.48
C TRP A 140 -3.06 -2.27 -8.16
N VAL A 141 -1.74 -2.44 -8.15
CA VAL A 141 -1.08 -3.75 -8.06
C VAL A 141 -0.26 -3.86 -6.78
N THR A 142 -0.31 -5.03 -6.16
CA THR A 142 0.57 -5.45 -5.05
C THR A 142 1.14 -6.84 -5.29
N SER A 143 2.39 -7.06 -4.89
CA SER A 143 2.94 -8.41 -4.69
C SER A 143 2.64 -8.95 -3.30
N ALA A 144 3.03 -10.20 -3.04
CA ALA A 144 2.95 -10.81 -1.73
C ALA A 144 4.33 -11.27 -1.22
N LEU A 145 4.52 -11.15 0.09
CA LEU A 145 5.67 -11.73 0.77
C LEU A 145 5.49 -13.25 0.96
N GLY A 146 4.26 -13.67 1.28
CA GLY A 146 3.97 -15.02 1.78
C GLY A 146 3.69 -16.08 0.71
N ASN A 147 3.68 -15.71 -0.58
CA ASN A 147 3.38 -16.55 -1.74
C ASN A 147 3.79 -15.82 -3.03
N GLU A 148 3.69 -16.47 -4.19
CA GLU A 148 4.09 -15.93 -5.49
C GLU A 148 3.07 -15.00 -6.18
N ASN A 149 1.91 -14.74 -5.57
CA ASN A 149 0.85 -14.00 -6.24
C ASN A 149 1.18 -12.52 -6.37
N VAL A 150 0.78 -11.96 -7.51
CA VAL A 150 0.71 -10.53 -7.78
C VAL A 150 -0.76 -10.17 -8.01
N THR A 151 -1.33 -9.43 -7.08
CA THR A 151 -2.77 -9.12 -7.03
C THR A 151 -3.05 -7.77 -7.68
N VAL A 152 -4.05 -7.75 -8.57
CA VAL A 152 -4.51 -6.57 -9.31
C VAL A 152 -5.92 -6.19 -8.84
N ILE A 153 -6.08 -4.95 -8.37
CA ILE A 153 -7.33 -4.44 -7.78
C ILE A 153 -7.87 -3.30 -8.64
N GLY A 154 -9.15 -3.34 -9.00
CA GLY A 154 -9.82 -2.24 -9.70
C GLY A 154 -9.97 -0.99 -8.84
N THR A 155 -9.69 0.19 -9.38
CA THR A 155 -9.61 1.46 -8.61
C THR A 155 -10.52 2.58 -9.12
N ASP A 156 -11.36 2.32 -10.13
CA ASP A 156 -12.24 3.34 -10.72
C ASP A 156 -13.73 3.08 -10.41
N PRO A 157 -14.25 3.58 -9.27
CA PRO A 157 -15.67 3.48 -8.94
C PRO A 157 -16.58 4.38 -9.78
N ALA A 158 -16.04 5.26 -10.64
CA ALA A 158 -16.86 6.13 -11.49
C ALA A 158 -17.13 5.48 -12.85
N GLY A 159 -16.07 5.06 -13.55
CA GLY A 159 -16.13 4.47 -14.88
C GLY A 159 -16.23 2.94 -14.91
N HIS A 160 -15.71 2.25 -13.88
CA HIS A 160 -15.62 0.78 -13.83
C HIS A 160 -16.22 0.21 -12.53
N LYS A 161 -17.45 0.64 -12.19
CA LYS A 161 -18.18 0.30 -10.95
C LYS A 161 -18.19 -1.19 -10.60
N GLN A 162 -18.32 -2.05 -11.60
CA GLN A 162 -18.35 -3.50 -11.45
C GLN A 162 -17.03 -4.09 -10.95
N ASN A 163 -15.91 -3.42 -11.22
CA ASN A 163 -14.54 -3.84 -10.91
C ASN A 163 -13.95 -3.11 -9.70
N ALA A 164 -14.47 -1.93 -9.37
CA ALA A 164 -13.95 -1.11 -8.28
C ALA A 164 -13.90 -1.88 -6.96
N TRP A 165 -12.74 -1.83 -6.31
CA TRP A 165 -12.46 -2.46 -5.02
C TRP A 165 -12.60 -3.99 -5.01
N LYS A 166 -12.36 -4.62 -6.15
CA LYS A 166 -12.29 -6.08 -6.28
C LYS A 166 -10.94 -6.50 -6.84
N VAL A 167 -10.49 -7.69 -6.44
CA VAL A 167 -9.42 -8.38 -7.14
C VAL A 167 -9.95 -8.79 -8.52
N VAL A 168 -9.43 -8.16 -9.57
CA VAL A 168 -9.84 -8.45 -10.96
C VAL A 168 -8.91 -9.45 -11.63
N ARG A 169 -7.66 -9.54 -11.16
CA ARG A 169 -6.67 -10.50 -11.65
C ARG A 169 -5.71 -10.90 -10.52
N THR A 170 -5.30 -12.15 -10.54
CA THR A 170 -4.17 -12.65 -9.74
C THR A 170 -3.16 -13.27 -10.70
N LEU A 171 -2.01 -12.62 -10.84
CA LEU A 171 -0.89 -13.08 -11.66
C LEU A 171 0.05 -13.93 -10.82
N LYS A 172 0.81 -14.79 -11.49
CA LYS A 172 1.86 -15.60 -10.87
C LYS A 172 3.22 -14.95 -11.07
N GLY A 173 3.92 -14.63 -9.99
CA GLY A 173 5.30 -14.15 -9.97
C GLY A 173 6.34 -15.27 -9.89
N GLN A 174 7.62 -14.88 -9.78
CA GLN A 174 8.74 -15.84 -9.72
C GLN A 174 8.66 -16.77 -8.50
N GLY A 175 8.16 -16.25 -7.38
CA GLY A 175 8.11 -16.96 -6.10
C GLY A 175 7.65 -16.02 -4.99
N GLY A 176 7.56 -16.55 -3.76
CA GLY A 176 7.37 -15.72 -2.57
C GLY A 176 8.59 -14.84 -2.26
N GLY A 177 8.43 -13.93 -1.29
CA GLY A 177 9.51 -13.04 -0.86
C GLY A 177 9.61 -11.73 -1.65
N SER A 178 8.60 -11.39 -2.45
CA SER A 178 8.49 -10.07 -3.09
C SER A 178 8.26 -8.97 -2.08
N LEU A 179 8.91 -7.82 -2.29
CA LEU A 179 8.75 -6.63 -1.46
C LEU A 179 8.17 -5.45 -2.24
N PHE A 180 8.49 -5.34 -3.53
CA PHE A 180 8.08 -4.19 -4.32
C PHE A 180 7.57 -4.60 -5.70
N VAL A 181 6.51 -3.89 -6.11
CA VAL A 181 6.09 -3.82 -7.51
C VAL A 181 6.25 -2.39 -8.02
N LYS A 182 6.51 -2.23 -9.31
CA LYS A 182 6.72 -0.91 -9.90
C LYS A 182 6.26 -0.81 -11.35
N SER A 183 5.70 0.34 -11.70
CA SER A 183 5.49 0.77 -13.08
C SER A 183 5.59 2.30 -13.19
N ASN A 184 5.31 2.84 -14.36
CA ASN A 184 5.25 4.27 -14.68
C ASN A 184 4.23 4.51 -15.81
N PRO A 185 3.47 5.63 -15.83
CA PRO A 185 2.53 5.93 -16.91
C PRO A 185 3.11 5.96 -18.33
N HIS A 186 4.43 6.12 -18.47
CA HIS A 186 5.15 6.11 -19.75
C HIS A 186 5.89 4.79 -20.03
N SER A 187 5.62 3.74 -19.25
CA SER A 187 6.24 2.43 -19.36
C SER A 187 5.19 1.37 -19.68
N GLY A 188 5.48 0.52 -20.66
CA GLY A 188 4.68 -0.69 -20.94
C GLY A 188 4.94 -1.83 -19.96
N ASN A 189 5.80 -1.64 -18.97
CA ASN A 189 6.29 -2.70 -18.09
C ASN A 189 5.73 -2.60 -16.66
N LEU A 190 5.37 -3.74 -16.08
CA LEU A 190 5.21 -3.95 -14.63
C LEU A 190 6.39 -4.78 -14.13
N TRP A 191 7.08 -4.29 -13.11
CA TRP A 191 8.27 -4.90 -12.51
C TRP A 191 7.92 -5.46 -11.15
N VAL A 192 8.37 -6.68 -10.85
CA VAL A 192 8.10 -7.38 -9.59
C VAL A 192 9.38 -8.07 -9.11
N ASP A 193 9.85 -7.66 -7.93
CA ASP A 193 11.06 -8.24 -7.33
C ASP A 193 10.76 -9.50 -6.49
N SER A 194 11.81 -10.14 -5.98
CA SER A 194 11.68 -11.29 -5.08
C SER A 194 12.86 -11.41 -4.09
N PRO A 195 13.30 -10.31 -3.45
CA PRO A 195 14.58 -10.25 -2.75
C PRO A 195 14.67 -11.17 -1.53
N LEU A 196 13.54 -11.56 -0.94
CA LEU A 196 13.50 -12.45 0.22
C LEU A 196 13.23 -13.92 -0.16
N ASN A 197 13.25 -14.24 -1.46
CA ASN A 197 13.14 -15.61 -1.91
C ASN A 197 14.39 -16.42 -1.51
N PRO A 198 14.26 -17.65 -0.98
CA PRO A 198 15.40 -18.45 -0.57
C PRO A 198 16.23 -18.98 -1.74
N ASP A 199 15.68 -19.05 -2.95
CA ASP A 199 16.45 -19.40 -4.16
C ASP A 199 17.21 -18.16 -4.64
N THR A 200 18.54 -18.25 -4.69
CA THR A 200 19.40 -17.15 -5.11
C THR A 200 19.14 -16.71 -6.54
N LYS A 201 18.76 -17.62 -7.45
CA LYS A 201 18.41 -17.25 -8.83
C LYS A 201 17.17 -16.37 -8.89
N ILE A 202 16.24 -16.54 -7.95
CA ILE A 202 15.01 -15.76 -7.86
C ILE A 202 15.24 -14.45 -7.09
N SER A 203 15.98 -14.46 -5.99
CA SER A 203 16.25 -13.22 -5.23
C SER A 203 17.22 -12.26 -5.92
N GLN A 204 18.01 -12.75 -6.87
CA GLN A 204 18.93 -11.95 -7.69
C GLN A 204 18.36 -11.51 -9.05
N SER A 205 17.08 -11.80 -9.33
CA SER A 205 16.41 -11.45 -10.58
C SER A 205 15.11 -10.70 -10.36
N VAL A 206 14.54 -10.15 -11.44
CA VAL A 206 13.28 -9.41 -11.42
C VAL A 206 12.37 -9.92 -12.53
N ALA A 207 11.09 -10.13 -12.22
CA ALA A 207 10.07 -10.42 -13.22
C ALA A 207 9.55 -9.14 -13.85
N VAL A 208 9.41 -9.12 -15.18
CA VAL A 208 8.88 -8.00 -15.95
C VAL A 208 7.73 -8.47 -16.83
N TYR A 209 6.55 -7.89 -16.63
CA TYR A 209 5.35 -8.17 -17.39
C TYR A 209 5.07 -7.05 -18.39
N ASP A 210 4.53 -7.40 -19.56
CA ASP A 210 3.90 -6.43 -20.46
C ASP A 210 2.50 -6.08 -19.93
N VAL A 211 2.30 -4.81 -19.61
CA VAL A 211 1.03 -4.27 -19.06
C VAL A 211 -0.13 -4.49 -20.03
N ASN A 212 0.12 -4.53 -21.34
CA ASN A 212 -0.92 -4.75 -22.34
C ASN A 212 -1.27 -6.24 -22.50
N HIS A 213 -0.46 -7.15 -21.95
CA HIS A 213 -0.61 -8.60 -22.10
C HIS A 213 -0.19 -9.34 -20.82
N LEU A 214 -0.73 -8.92 -19.66
CA LEU A 214 -0.38 -9.48 -18.35
C LEU A 214 -0.61 -10.99 -18.23
N ASP A 215 -1.47 -11.55 -19.08
CA ASP A 215 -1.79 -12.97 -19.17
C ASP A 215 -0.68 -13.82 -19.83
N LYS A 216 0.22 -13.20 -20.61
CA LYS A 216 1.35 -13.90 -21.26
C LYS A 216 2.45 -14.32 -20.28
N GLY A 217 2.38 -13.88 -19.02
CA GLY A 217 3.41 -14.11 -18.02
C GLY A 217 4.47 -13.01 -18.00
N PHE A 218 5.66 -13.36 -17.53
CA PHE A 218 6.75 -12.40 -17.33
C PHE A 218 8.05 -12.88 -17.98
N GLU A 219 8.90 -11.93 -18.34
CA GLU A 219 10.31 -12.15 -18.63
C GLU A 219 11.13 -12.05 -17.33
N VAL A 220 12.22 -12.80 -17.23
CA VAL A 220 13.13 -12.76 -16.08
C VAL A 220 14.39 -12.00 -16.45
N LEU A 221 14.69 -10.93 -15.72
CA LEU A 221 15.91 -10.15 -15.88
C LEU A 221 16.92 -10.52 -14.79
N PRO A 222 18.12 -11.03 -15.13
CA PRO A 222 19.12 -11.45 -14.17
C PRO A 222 19.93 -10.24 -13.66
N ILE A 223 19.28 -9.39 -12.87
CA ILE A 223 19.82 -8.08 -12.45
C ILE A 223 21.18 -8.20 -11.76
N ALA A 224 21.36 -9.15 -10.83
CA ALA A 224 22.65 -9.30 -10.15
C ALA A 224 23.76 -9.76 -11.10
N GLU A 225 23.46 -10.65 -12.04
CA GLU A 225 24.40 -11.11 -13.07
C GLU A 225 24.86 -9.94 -13.95
N TRP A 226 23.93 -9.13 -14.43
CA TRP A 226 24.24 -7.93 -15.21
C TRP A 226 25.05 -6.90 -14.42
N ALA A 227 24.87 -6.84 -13.10
CA ALA A 227 25.66 -6.02 -12.21
C ALA A 227 27.04 -6.61 -11.86
N GLY A 228 27.35 -7.85 -12.31
CA GLY A 228 28.59 -8.55 -11.99
C GLY A 228 28.69 -9.01 -10.53
N ILE A 229 27.57 -9.08 -9.82
CA ILE A 229 27.49 -9.58 -8.45
C ILE A 229 27.41 -11.11 -8.52
N LYS A 230 28.36 -11.79 -7.86
CA LYS A 230 28.43 -13.25 -7.75
C LYS A 230 27.87 -13.72 -6.41
#